data_AF-A0AAV1LEP7-F1
#
_entry.id   AF-A0AAV1LEP7-F1
#
_cell.length_a   1.000
_cell.length_b   1.000
_cell.length_c   1.000
_cell.angle_alpha   90.00
_cell.angle_beta   90.00
_cell.angle_gamma   90.00
#
_symmetry.space_group_name_H-M   'P 1'
#
loop_
_entity.id
_entity.type
_entity.pdbx_description
1 polymer ?
#
loop_
_entity_poly.entity_id
_entity_poly.type
_entity_poly.pdbx_seq_one_letter_code
_entity_poly.pdbx_strand_id
1 'polypeptide(L)'
;MWVWVWVCRAEFASRPHYARAWPQLLYAAALRYNACFRDLAANKTDNTVDNRSTKTENGNFEFFEPVDERFHLLFGICMEALCAQRDISDSNTVSVLLSLVTLLDAPENRARLFKDKALAIELCQIIHRIGLTQDNIEALLLAADILQLIILGGKEQLHASMQAKIKELSANEGSEGVSEAMLAAVATLGEGGPTGDVCGARCVSAGALRAAACLVVRRLPALGPRRGLTGVIGVPRGLGPHADALLVKCLAAMSQLTDLTSPQGAVSLLPTVLHVATEVLREGGAAAEAGVLLLQRAADCRAAAPDTSAHHARLLQTALAKLLHSVKTEASEQRIEPITGARGMAAVLGRAAPSPELHYPCINHFRQCLDTRDNDVFAACCGVLRGVWSGGAGGAGGGAGGAVSWWARALGARVVARAAAARRPADAAHARAAVAAVTALDDLVAAAPEPAQDPHKGIQLLRMLVPIVISYLREGNELASAPPHVRTLHEFALQWLMRVGPKYPQEFKTMMQQSPDLRTKLENAVKANQISRSNKQSQPQRPVFESRPAKPTIQLKTDFSDFR
;
A
#
# COMPACT_ATOMS: atom_id res chain seq x y z
N MET A 1 -31.53 25.81 -4.34
CA MET A 1 -32.61 26.57 -5.03
C MET A 1 -32.66 26.30 -6.53
N TRP A 2 -31.60 25.75 -7.15
CA TRP A 2 -31.49 25.61 -8.61
C TRP A 2 -32.05 24.30 -9.19
N VAL A 3 -31.99 23.18 -8.44
CA VAL A 3 -32.70 21.94 -8.80
C VAL A 3 -34.21 22.20 -8.89
N TRP A 4 -34.73 23.03 -8.00
CA TRP A 4 -36.11 23.50 -8.04
C TRP A 4 -36.40 24.40 -9.24
N VAL A 5 -35.47 25.23 -9.72
CA VAL A 5 -35.67 26.05 -10.93
C VAL A 5 -35.74 25.20 -12.20
N TRP A 6 -34.93 24.13 -12.29
CA TRP A 6 -35.00 23.18 -13.42
C TRP A 6 -36.31 22.39 -13.43
N VAL A 7 -36.78 21.93 -12.26
CA VAL A 7 -38.08 21.26 -12.10
C VAL A 7 -39.24 22.24 -12.33
N CYS A 8 -39.10 23.52 -11.95
CA CYS A 8 -40.15 24.52 -12.13
C CYS A 8 -40.36 24.96 -13.59
N ARG A 9 -39.37 24.80 -14.48
CA ARG A 9 -39.50 25.19 -15.89
C ARG A 9 -40.10 24.12 -16.81
N ALA A 10 -40.28 22.89 -16.31
CA ALA A 10 -40.94 21.82 -17.03
C ALA A 10 -42.47 21.91 -16.90
N GLU A 11 -43.21 21.59 -17.97
CA GLU A 11 -44.68 21.50 -17.98
C GLU A 11 -45.19 20.63 -16.81
N PHE A 12 -46.35 20.99 -16.25
CA PHE A 12 -46.90 20.39 -15.01
C PHE A 12 -46.92 18.84 -14.99
N ALA A 13 -46.99 18.18 -16.15
CA ALA A 13 -47.01 16.72 -16.26
C ALA A 13 -45.62 16.04 -16.19
N SER A 14 -44.54 16.73 -16.58
CA SER A 14 -43.19 16.14 -16.64
C SER A 14 -42.34 16.43 -15.40
N ARG A 15 -42.75 17.39 -14.56
CA ARG A 15 -42.13 17.69 -13.27
C ARG A 15 -41.89 16.47 -12.36
N PRO A 16 -42.87 15.57 -12.11
CA PRO A 16 -42.63 14.41 -11.25
C PRO A 16 -41.61 13.43 -11.83
N HIS A 17 -41.52 13.33 -13.17
CA HIS A 17 -40.55 12.49 -13.84
C HIS A 17 -39.12 13.03 -13.65
N TYR A 18 -38.90 14.32 -13.88
CA TYR A 18 -37.60 14.96 -13.62
C TYR A 18 -37.23 14.96 -12.14
N ALA A 19 -38.20 15.19 -11.24
CA ALA A 19 -37.98 15.12 -9.81
C ALA A 19 -37.56 13.71 -9.32
N ARG A 20 -37.93 12.65 -10.05
CA ARG A 20 -37.47 11.28 -9.76
C ARG A 20 -36.14 10.95 -10.43
N ALA A 21 -35.92 11.42 -11.65
CA ALA A 21 -34.77 11.03 -12.49
C ALA A 21 -33.54 11.93 -12.33
N TRP A 22 -33.63 13.08 -11.66
CA TRP A 22 -32.53 14.05 -11.58
C TRP A 22 -31.18 13.48 -11.09
N PRO A 23 -31.09 12.52 -10.15
CA PRO A 23 -29.79 12.00 -9.72
C PRO A 23 -29.08 11.20 -10.83
N GLN A 24 -29.86 10.46 -11.62
CA GLN A 24 -29.36 9.70 -12.77
C GLN A 24 -29.01 10.62 -13.94
N LEU A 25 -29.81 11.68 -14.15
CA LEU A 25 -29.52 12.71 -15.15
C LEU A 25 -28.24 13.49 -14.78
N LEU A 26 -28.04 13.79 -13.49
CA LEU A 26 -26.83 14.41 -12.98
C LEU A 26 -25.60 13.52 -13.23
N TYR A 27 -25.72 12.22 -12.98
CA TYR A 27 -24.66 11.27 -13.26
C TYR A 27 -24.32 11.19 -14.75
N ALA A 28 -25.33 11.09 -15.61
CA ALA A 28 -25.13 11.12 -17.06
C ALA A 28 -24.50 12.44 -17.54
N ALA A 29 -24.88 13.57 -16.93
CA ALA A 29 -24.29 14.88 -17.21
C ALA A 29 -22.81 14.94 -16.80
N ALA A 30 -22.45 14.38 -15.64
CA ALA A 30 -21.06 14.28 -15.18
C ALA A 30 -20.20 13.43 -16.14
N LEU A 31 -20.72 12.28 -16.59
CA LEU A 31 -20.06 11.44 -17.60
C LEU A 31 -19.85 12.19 -18.92
N ARG A 32 -20.89 12.85 -19.43
CA ARG A 32 -20.81 13.63 -20.68
C ARG A 32 -19.83 14.79 -20.54
N TYR A 33 -19.83 15.48 -19.40
CA TYR A 33 -18.92 16.58 -19.13
C TYR A 33 -17.45 16.13 -19.23
N ASN A 34 -17.10 14.99 -18.62
CA ASN A 34 -15.76 14.43 -18.73
C ASN A 34 -15.42 13.93 -20.13
N ALA A 35 -16.38 13.33 -20.85
CA ALA A 35 -16.17 12.88 -22.23
C ALA A 35 -15.85 14.06 -23.17
N CYS A 36 -16.63 15.13 -23.10
CA CYS A 36 -16.38 16.34 -23.88
C CYS A 36 -15.00 16.96 -23.58
N PHE A 37 -14.53 16.87 -22.33
CA PHE A 37 -13.20 17.35 -21.97
C PHE A 37 -12.07 16.53 -22.61
N ARG A 38 -12.26 15.20 -22.69
CA ARG A 38 -11.30 14.28 -23.32
C ARG A 38 -11.19 14.54 -24.84
N ASP A 39 -12.30 14.85 -25.49
CA ASP A 39 -12.34 15.19 -26.92
C ASP A 39 -11.70 16.56 -27.21
N LEU A 40 -11.86 17.55 -26.32
CA LEU A 40 -11.19 18.85 -26.42
C LEU A 40 -9.66 18.74 -26.22
N ALA A 41 -9.20 17.84 -25.34
CA ALA A 41 -7.78 17.60 -25.12
C ALA A 41 -7.09 16.90 -26.31
N ALA A 42 -7.81 16.04 -27.04
CA ALA A 42 -7.30 15.36 -28.23
C ALA A 42 -7.10 16.31 -29.44
N ASN A 43 -7.85 17.41 -29.49
CA ASN A 43 -7.78 18.41 -30.57
C ASN A 43 -6.83 19.59 -30.29
N LYS A 44 -5.93 19.47 -29.29
CA LYS A 44 -4.90 20.47 -28.95
C LYS A 44 -3.75 20.55 -29.96
N THR A 45 -4.06 20.68 -31.25
CA THR A 45 -3.09 21.13 -32.28
C THR A 45 -3.32 22.57 -32.73
N ASP A 46 -4.37 23.25 -32.27
CA ASP A 46 -4.56 24.69 -32.54
C ASP A 46 -4.57 25.51 -31.25
N ASN A 47 -3.53 26.35 -31.12
CA ASN A 47 -3.29 27.28 -30.02
C ASN A 47 -4.22 28.50 -30.07
N THR A 48 -5.53 28.32 -29.96
CA THR A 48 -6.45 29.44 -29.70
C THR A 48 -7.74 28.94 -29.05
N VAL A 49 -7.71 28.73 -27.73
CA VAL A 49 -8.94 28.49 -26.95
C VAL A 49 -9.40 29.79 -26.33
N ASP A 50 -9.89 30.68 -27.19
CA ASP A 50 -10.89 31.67 -26.81
C ASP A 50 -11.87 31.85 -27.97
N ASN A 51 -13.11 31.42 -27.73
CA ASN A 51 -14.30 31.94 -28.40
C ASN A 51 -14.50 31.67 -29.91
N ARG A 52 -14.32 30.43 -30.39
CA ARG A 52 -14.85 30.06 -31.71
C ARG A 52 -16.33 29.67 -31.60
N SER A 53 -17.21 30.63 -31.87
CA SER A 53 -18.61 30.39 -32.22
C SER A 53 -18.66 29.47 -33.44
N THR A 54 -18.95 28.19 -33.21
CA THR A 54 -19.40 27.30 -34.28
C THR A 54 -20.91 27.40 -34.31
N LYS A 55 -21.43 28.24 -35.20
CA LYS A 55 -22.85 28.25 -35.55
C LYS A 55 -23.21 26.87 -36.09
N THR A 56 -23.85 26.04 -35.29
CA THR A 56 -24.64 24.92 -35.79
C THR A 56 -25.93 25.52 -36.37
N GLU A 57 -26.25 25.19 -37.62
CA GLU A 57 -27.38 25.74 -38.40
C GLU A 57 -28.76 25.31 -37.89
N ASN A 58 -28.85 24.67 -36.72
CA ASN A 58 -30.10 24.35 -36.08
C ASN A 58 -30.23 25.29 -34.88
N GLY A 59 -31.29 26.11 -34.85
CA GLY A 59 -31.56 27.21 -33.91
C GLY A 59 -31.63 26.89 -32.40
N ASN A 60 -30.95 25.85 -31.93
CA ASN A 60 -30.57 25.73 -30.55
C ASN A 60 -29.39 26.66 -30.29
N PHE A 61 -29.66 27.78 -29.61
CA PHE A 61 -28.61 28.50 -28.89
C PHE A 61 -28.03 27.54 -27.84
N GLU A 62 -26.96 26.82 -28.18
CA GLU A 62 -26.08 26.28 -27.15
C GLU A 62 -25.42 27.49 -26.50
N PHE A 63 -26.04 27.98 -25.42
CA PHE A 63 -25.41 28.94 -24.52
C PHE A 63 -24.19 28.21 -23.94
N PHE A 64 -23.03 28.43 -24.55
CA PHE A 64 -21.78 27.87 -24.07
C PHE A 64 -21.37 28.63 -22.81
N GLU A 65 -22.00 28.29 -21.68
CA GLU A 65 -21.42 28.59 -20.38
C GLU A 65 -19.97 28.11 -20.37
N PRO A 66 -19.00 28.94 -19.95
CA PRO A 66 -17.62 28.55 -19.76
C PRO A 66 -17.50 27.18 -19.09
N VAL A 67 -16.52 26.38 -19.51
CA VAL A 67 -16.29 25.02 -18.98
C VAL A 67 -16.20 25.02 -17.46
N ASP A 68 -15.65 26.09 -16.88
CA ASP A 68 -15.56 26.30 -15.43
C ASP A 68 -16.93 26.50 -14.77
N GLU A 69 -17.84 27.27 -15.39
CA GLU A 69 -19.22 27.46 -14.88
C GLU A 69 -20.01 26.15 -14.90
N ARG A 70 -19.87 25.35 -15.96
CA ARG A 70 -20.50 24.02 -16.05
C ARG A 70 -20.02 23.07 -14.96
N PHE A 71 -18.71 23.07 -14.67
CA PHE A 71 -18.17 22.31 -13.53
C PHE A 71 -18.79 22.76 -12.22
N HIS A 72 -18.75 24.07 -11.93
CA HIS A 72 -19.27 24.61 -10.68
C HIS A 72 -20.79 24.40 -10.53
N LEU A 73 -21.54 24.38 -11.64
CA LEU A 73 -22.95 24.04 -11.64
C LEU A 73 -23.19 22.57 -11.25
N LEU A 74 -22.55 21.62 -11.94
CA LEU A 74 -22.71 20.18 -11.64
C LEU A 74 -22.21 19.84 -10.24
N PHE A 75 -21.06 20.39 -9.85
CA PHE A 75 -20.49 20.26 -8.51
C PHE A 75 -21.41 20.87 -7.45
N GLY A 76 -21.93 22.07 -7.69
CA GLY A 76 -22.86 22.77 -6.79
C GLY A 76 -24.15 21.99 -6.56
N ILE A 77 -24.72 21.37 -7.60
CA ILE A 77 -25.88 20.49 -7.47
C ILE A 77 -25.57 19.29 -6.56
N CYS A 78 -24.38 18.68 -6.73
CA CYS A 78 -23.96 17.58 -5.87
C CYS A 78 -23.81 18.03 -4.40
N MET A 79 -23.18 19.18 -4.17
CA MET A 79 -22.97 19.75 -2.84
C MET A 79 -24.30 20.09 -2.15
N GLU A 80 -25.23 20.75 -2.86
CA GLU A 80 -26.56 21.10 -2.34
C GLU A 80 -27.33 19.84 -1.94
N ALA A 81 -27.35 18.83 -2.82
CA ALA A 81 -28.00 17.55 -2.55
C ALA A 81 -27.41 16.84 -1.32
N LEU A 82 -26.09 16.70 -1.26
CA LEU A 82 -25.44 16.06 -0.12
C LEU A 82 -25.50 16.90 1.15
N CYS A 83 -25.88 18.17 1.08
CA CYS A 83 -26.22 19.03 2.22
C CYS A 83 -27.62 18.81 2.77
N ALA A 84 -28.60 18.55 1.89
CA ALA A 84 -29.99 18.29 2.25
C ALA A 84 -30.30 16.80 2.53
N GLN A 85 -29.36 16.05 3.13
CA GLN A 85 -29.41 14.57 3.19
C GLN A 85 -30.67 13.94 3.80
N ARG A 86 -31.45 14.69 4.59
CA ARG A 86 -32.66 14.17 5.26
C ARG A 86 -33.77 13.76 4.29
N ASP A 87 -33.78 14.32 3.08
CA ASP A 87 -34.87 14.15 2.12
C ASP A 87 -34.50 13.25 0.93
N ILE A 88 -33.30 12.66 0.92
CA ILE A 88 -32.74 11.91 -0.20
C ILE A 88 -32.69 10.41 0.14
N SER A 89 -33.29 9.58 -0.70
CA SER A 89 -33.20 8.12 -0.59
C SER A 89 -31.77 7.61 -0.84
N ASP A 90 -31.38 6.49 -0.21
CA ASP A 90 -30.03 5.90 -0.33
C ASP A 90 -29.53 5.72 -1.77
N SER A 91 -30.40 5.27 -2.69
CA SER A 91 -30.05 5.10 -4.11
C SER A 91 -29.72 6.42 -4.81
N ASN A 92 -30.42 7.49 -4.45
CA ASN A 92 -30.16 8.83 -4.95
C ASN A 92 -28.86 9.39 -4.37
N THR A 93 -28.58 9.15 -3.08
CA THR A 93 -27.30 9.50 -2.45
C THR A 93 -26.12 8.84 -3.16
N VAL A 94 -26.22 7.53 -3.46
CA VAL A 94 -25.20 6.81 -4.23
C VAL A 94 -24.99 7.45 -5.61
N SER A 95 -26.07 7.77 -6.33
CA SER A 95 -25.99 8.38 -7.66
C SER A 95 -25.31 9.76 -7.64
N VAL A 96 -25.60 10.57 -6.62
CA VAL A 96 -24.95 11.87 -6.43
C VAL A 96 -23.47 11.72 -6.08
N LEU A 97 -23.12 10.76 -5.20
CA LEU A 97 -21.72 10.48 -4.88
C LEU A 97 -20.94 9.96 -6.08
N LEU A 98 -21.56 9.10 -6.90
CA LEU A 98 -20.97 8.61 -8.15
C LEU A 98 -20.77 9.75 -9.16
N SER A 99 -21.69 10.72 -9.20
CA SER A 99 -21.53 11.96 -9.98
C SER A 99 -20.32 12.77 -9.52
N LEU A 100 -20.09 12.89 -8.21
CA LEU A 100 -18.89 13.56 -7.68
C LEU A 100 -17.60 12.79 -7.99
N VAL A 101 -17.59 11.46 -7.81
CA VAL A 101 -16.44 10.62 -8.15
C VAL A 101 -16.06 10.82 -9.61
N THR A 102 -17.05 10.76 -10.51
CA THR A 102 -16.81 10.97 -11.94
C THR A 102 -16.30 12.38 -12.21
N LEU A 103 -16.95 13.43 -11.72
CA LEU A 103 -16.45 14.80 -11.92
C LEU A 103 -14.99 14.98 -11.46
N LEU A 104 -14.62 14.40 -10.32
CA LEU A 104 -13.27 14.54 -9.75
C LEU A 104 -12.23 13.55 -10.31
N ASP A 105 -12.63 12.63 -11.21
CA ASP A 105 -11.72 11.67 -11.86
C ASP A 105 -10.69 12.35 -12.77
N ALA A 106 -11.06 13.46 -13.42
CA ALA A 106 -10.15 14.24 -14.27
C ALA A 106 -9.27 15.21 -13.46
N PRO A 107 -7.93 15.27 -13.72
CA PRO A 107 -7.02 16.15 -12.98
C PRO A 107 -7.35 17.63 -13.13
N GLU A 108 -7.90 18.06 -14.26
CA GLU A 108 -8.27 19.45 -14.50
C GLU A 108 -9.45 19.88 -13.63
N ASN A 109 -10.39 18.97 -13.37
CA ASN A 109 -11.51 19.23 -12.45
C ASN A 109 -11.03 19.29 -11.00
N ARG A 110 -10.04 18.48 -10.63
CA ARG A 110 -9.38 18.61 -9.31
C ARG A 110 -8.64 19.94 -9.20
N ALA A 111 -7.92 20.37 -10.23
CA ALA A 111 -7.28 21.69 -10.25
C ALA A 111 -8.31 22.83 -10.09
N ARG A 112 -9.49 22.71 -10.72
CA ARG A 112 -10.61 23.66 -10.52
C ARG A 112 -11.13 23.67 -9.07
N LEU A 113 -11.30 22.50 -8.46
CA LEU A 113 -11.68 22.39 -7.05
C LEU A 113 -10.68 23.11 -6.13
N PHE A 114 -9.38 23.02 -6.44
CA PHE A 114 -8.31 23.64 -5.65
C PHE A 114 -7.99 25.10 -6.00
N LYS A 115 -8.68 25.71 -7.00
CA LYS A 115 -8.63 27.17 -7.21
C LYS A 115 -9.08 27.91 -5.95
N ASP A 116 -10.16 27.42 -5.33
CA ASP A 116 -10.62 27.84 -4.01
C ASP A 116 -10.55 26.67 -3.03
N LYS A 117 -9.53 26.70 -2.16
CA LYS A 117 -9.30 25.67 -1.14
C LYS A 117 -10.50 25.50 -0.19
N ALA A 118 -11.35 26.52 -0.03
CA ALA A 118 -12.54 26.42 0.82
C ALA A 118 -13.49 25.32 0.33
N LEU A 119 -13.66 25.16 -1.00
CA LEU A 119 -14.53 24.15 -1.60
C LEU A 119 -14.07 22.72 -1.25
N ALA A 120 -12.75 22.47 -1.27
CA ALA A 120 -12.19 21.18 -0.86
C ALA A 120 -12.40 20.91 0.63
N ILE A 121 -12.30 21.93 1.48
CA ILE A 121 -12.54 21.82 2.92
C ILE A 121 -14.02 21.53 3.20
N GLU A 122 -14.94 22.23 2.55
CA GLU A 122 -16.39 22.00 2.66
C GLU A 122 -16.77 20.60 2.19
N LEU A 123 -16.19 20.12 1.09
CA LEU A 123 -16.42 18.76 0.62
C LEU A 123 -15.96 17.73 1.66
N CYS A 124 -14.77 17.91 2.27
CA CYS A 124 -14.33 17.07 3.38
C CYS A 124 -15.32 17.07 4.57
N GLN A 125 -15.94 18.21 4.89
CA GLN A 125 -16.96 18.30 5.94
C GLN A 125 -18.25 17.55 5.57
N ILE A 126 -18.66 17.60 4.30
CA ILE A 126 -19.80 16.84 3.79
C ILE A 126 -19.51 15.34 3.86
N ILE A 127 -18.31 14.89 3.44
CA ILE A 127 -17.88 13.49 3.58
C ILE A 127 -17.90 13.04 5.05
N HIS A 128 -17.41 13.88 5.96
CA HIS A 128 -17.50 13.61 7.40
C HIS A 128 -18.96 13.45 7.87
N ARG A 129 -19.88 14.34 7.44
CA ARG A 129 -21.31 14.20 7.76
C ARG A 129 -21.91 12.92 7.17
N ILE A 130 -21.60 12.58 5.92
CA ILE A 130 -22.01 11.32 5.27
C ILE A 130 -21.57 10.12 6.12
N GLY A 131 -20.33 10.12 6.61
CA GLY A 131 -19.83 9.06 7.50
C GLY A 131 -20.63 8.91 8.79
N LEU A 132 -21.16 10.01 9.33
CA LEU A 132 -22.00 9.99 10.54
C LEU A 132 -23.45 9.57 10.26
N THR A 133 -24.02 9.99 9.12
CA THR A 133 -25.45 9.91 8.87
C THR A 133 -25.88 8.73 7.98
N GLN A 134 -25.01 8.24 7.09
CA GLN A 134 -25.37 7.21 6.11
C GLN A 134 -25.03 5.80 6.60
N ASP A 135 -25.95 4.86 6.35
CA ASP A 135 -25.79 3.44 6.69
C ASP A 135 -25.43 2.57 5.48
N ASN A 136 -25.63 3.06 4.25
CA ASN A 136 -25.31 2.33 3.03
C ASN A 136 -23.79 2.21 2.81
N ILE A 137 -23.28 0.98 2.75
CA ILE A 137 -21.86 0.68 2.51
C ILE A 137 -21.35 1.23 1.18
N GLU A 138 -22.16 1.21 0.13
CA GLU A 138 -21.77 1.73 -1.19
C GLU A 138 -21.55 3.25 -1.13
N ALA A 139 -22.45 3.96 -0.45
CA ALA A 139 -22.30 5.40 -0.22
C ALA A 139 -21.03 5.71 0.60
N LEU A 140 -20.72 4.89 1.62
CA LEU A 140 -19.50 5.06 2.43
C LEU A 140 -18.22 4.76 1.64
N LEU A 141 -18.24 3.77 0.74
CA LEU A 141 -17.12 3.47 -0.15
C LEU A 141 -16.88 4.59 -1.15
N LEU A 142 -17.94 5.11 -1.78
CA LEU A 142 -17.84 6.27 -2.68
C LEU A 142 -17.37 7.53 -1.93
N ALA A 143 -17.80 7.72 -0.68
CA ALA A 143 -17.32 8.81 0.16
C ALA A 143 -15.81 8.69 0.45
N ALA A 144 -15.31 7.46 0.67
CA ALA A 144 -13.87 7.21 0.79
C ALA A 144 -13.12 7.43 -0.54
N ASP A 145 -13.71 7.11 -1.69
CA ASP A 145 -13.12 7.38 -3.01
C ASP A 145 -13.03 8.89 -3.30
N ILE A 146 -14.09 9.65 -3.00
CA ILE A 146 -14.06 11.12 -3.09
C ILE A 146 -12.97 11.68 -2.20
N LEU A 147 -12.81 11.16 -0.97
CA LEU A 147 -11.76 11.58 -0.06
C LEU A 147 -10.35 11.35 -0.65
N GLN A 148 -10.12 10.22 -1.31
CA GLN A 148 -8.87 9.95 -2.02
C GLN A 148 -8.65 10.92 -3.19
N LEU A 149 -9.70 11.25 -3.96
CA LEU A 149 -9.61 12.21 -5.07
C LEU A 149 -9.31 13.63 -4.58
N ILE A 150 -9.85 14.05 -3.44
CA ILE A 150 -9.49 15.33 -2.80
C ILE A 150 -8.01 15.35 -2.42
N ILE A 151 -7.53 14.29 -1.78
CA ILE A 151 -6.12 14.17 -1.39
C ILE A 151 -5.21 14.20 -2.62
N LEU A 152 -5.57 13.46 -3.68
CA LEU A 152 -4.85 13.45 -4.94
C LEU A 152 -4.77 14.85 -5.56
N GLY A 153 -5.90 15.56 -5.63
CA GLY A 153 -5.95 16.94 -6.13
C GLY A 153 -5.08 17.90 -5.30
N GLY A 154 -5.05 17.72 -3.98
CA GLY A 154 -4.18 18.48 -3.10
C GLY A 154 -2.70 18.22 -3.39
N LYS A 155 -2.33 16.97 -3.69
CA LYS A 155 -0.95 16.58 -4.01
C LYS A 155 -0.52 17.16 -5.35
N GLU A 156 -1.40 17.11 -6.35
CA GLU A 156 -1.18 17.71 -7.67
C GLU A 156 -0.96 19.22 -7.55
N GLN A 157 -1.82 19.93 -6.78
CA GLN A 157 -1.69 21.36 -6.54
C GLN A 157 -0.40 21.72 -5.79
N LEU A 158 -0.07 20.95 -4.75
CA LEU A 158 1.17 21.16 -3.99
C LEU A 158 2.40 20.93 -4.88
N HIS A 159 2.41 19.86 -5.67
CA HIS A 159 3.50 19.55 -6.59
C HIS A 159 3.68 20.63 -7.66
N ALA A 160 2.57 21.14 -8.23
CA ALA A 160 2.62 22.27 -9.16
C ALA A 160 3.19 23.54 -8.51
N SER A 161 2.79 23.84 -7.27
CA SER A 161 3.34 24.96 -6.48
C SER A 161 4.82 24.77 -6.17
N MET A 162 5.25 23.56 -5.82
CA MET A 162 6.65 23.22 -5.58
C MET A 162 7.49 23.41 -6.84
N GLN A 163 7.02 22.90 -7.99
CA GLN A 163 7.71 23.06 -9.28
C GLN A 163 7.80 24.53 -9.71
N ALA A 164 6.72 25.31 -9.55
CA ALA A 164 6.74 26.74 -9.84
C ALA A 164 7.77 27.48 -8.97
N LYS A 165 7.84 27.15 -7.67
CA LYS A 165 8.81 27.76 -6.75
C LYS A 165 10.24 27.33 -7.06
N ILE A 166 10.46 26.07 -7.41
CA ILE A 166 11.77 25.57 -7.87
C ILE A 166 12.22 26.34 -9.10
N LYS A 167 11.33 26.54 -10.08
CA LYS A 167 11.63 27.29 -11.30
C LYS A 167 11.99 28.75 -11.01
N GLU A 168 11.23 29.43 -10.15
CA GLU A 168 11.50 30.81 -9.71
C GLU A 168 12.86 30.94 -9.03
N LEU A 169 13.18 30.03 -8.10
CA LEU A 169 14.44 30.06 -7.35
C LEU A 169 15.64 29.70 -8.25
N SER A 170 15.48 28.74 -9.17
CA SER A 170 16.51 28.37 -10.15
C SER A 170 16.79 29.46 -11.20
N ALA A 171 15.85 30.38 -11.43
CA ALA A 171 16.06 31.53 -12.30
C ALA A 171 16.84 32.66 -11.61
N ASN A 172 16.83 32.69 -10.28
CA ASN A 172 17.47 33.72 -9.47
C ASN A 172 18.87 33.30 -8.97
N GLU A 173 19.13 32.00 -8.79
CA GLU A 173 20.43 31.46 -8.40
C GLU A 173 21.19 30.93 -9.63
N GLY A 174 22.32 31.55 -9.98
CA GLY A 174 23.17 31.09 -11.07
C GLY A 174 23.75 29.69 -10.79
N SER A 175 23.26 28.69 -11.50
CA SER A 175 23.83 27.36 -11.81
C SER A 175 24.66 26.56 -10.77
N GLU A 176 24.57 26.80 -9.46
CA GLU A 176 25.25 25.95 -8.46
C GLU A 176 24.28 25.30 -7.47
N GLY A 177 23.76 24.12 -7.86
CA GLY A 177 23.16 23.15 -6.95
C GLY A 177 21.81 23.55 -6.32
N VAL A 178 21.04 22.54 -5.90
CA VAL A 178 19.86 22.78 -5.07
C VAL A 178 20.34 23.12 -3.66
N SER A 179 20.33 24.39 -3.28
CA SER A 179 20.71 24.83 -1.93
C SER A 179 19.78 24.25 -0.85
N GLU A 180 20.31 23.96 0.34
CA GLU A 180 19.53 23.45 1.48
C GLU A 180 18.39 24.42 1.87
N ALA A 181 18.60 25.73 1.66
CA ALA A 181 17.58 26.76 1.83
C ALA A 181 16.44 26.66 0.79
N MET A 182 16.76 26.27 -0.45
CA MET A 182 15.77 26.03 -1.51
C MET A 182 14.90 24.82 -1.17
N LEU A 183 15.48 23.73 -0.65
CA LEU A 183 14.74 22.55 -0.20
C LEU A 183 13.85 22.85 1.01
N ALA A 184 14.34 23.63 1.98
CA ALA A 184 13.57 24.05 3.13
C ALA A 184 12.38 24.97 2.73
N ALA A 185 12.62 25.90 1.79
CA ALA A 185 11.56 26.78 1.27
C ALA A 185 10.49 25.99 0.49
N VAL A 186 10.89 24.99 -0.29
CA VAL A 186 9.93 24.12 -1.00
C VAL A 186 9.18 23.22 -0.02
N ALA A 187 9.85 22.71 1.02
CA ALA A 187 9.24 21.85 2.04
C ALA A 187 8.20 22.59 2.91
N THR A 188 8.33 23.91 3.09
CA THR A 188 7.36 24.72 3.85
C THR A 188 6.11 25.10 3.06
N LEU A 189 6.04 24.80 1.76
CA LEU A 189 4.85 25.03 0.92
C LEU A 189 3.67 24.11 1.30
N GLY A 190 3.94 22.99 1.97
CA GLY A 190 2.90 22.09 2.46
C GLY A 190 2.04 22.71 3.57
N GLU A 191 0.88 22.12 3.81
CA GLU A 191 -0.02 22.59 4.88
C GLU A 191 0.63 22.51 6.27
N GLY A 192 0.38 23.50 7.12
CA GLY A 192 1.05 23.69 8.41
C GLY A 192 2.25 24.63 8.34
N GLY A 193 2.84 24.87 7.16
CA GLY A 193 3.90 25.86 6.97
C GLY A 193 5.08 25.66 7.94
N PRO A 194 5.77 26.74 8.38
CA PRO A 194 6.87 26.64 9.34
C PRO A 194 6.41 26.41 10.79
N THR A 195 5.17 26.78 11.14
CA THR A 195 4.66 26.69 12.52
C THR A 195 4.06 25.31 12.85
N GLY A 196 3.68 24.54 11.83
CA GLY A 196 3.01 23.25 11.99
C GLY A 196 1.55 23.33 12.39
N ASP A 197 0.93 24.52 12.42
CA ASP A 197 -0.46 24.67 12.82
C ASP A 197 -1.39 24.13 11.72
N VAL A 198 -1.79 22.86 11.87
CA VAL A 198 -2.76 22.21 11.01
C VAL A 198 -4.16 22.43 11.58
N CYS A 199 -4.64 23.66 11.43
CA CYS A 199 -5.93 24.08 11.97
C CYS A 199 -7.10 23.45 11.17
N GLY A 200 -7.99 22.74 11.88
CA GLY A 200 -9.08 21.96 11.29
C GLY A 200 -10.03 22.70 10.34
N ALA A 201 -10.18 24.02 10.50
CA ALA A 201 -11.07 24.84 9.66
C ALA A 201 -10.39 25.40 8.40
N ARG A 202 -9.05 25.31 8.31
CA ARG A 202 -8.25 25.97 7.26
C ARG A 202 -7.42 25.02 6.41
N CYS A 203 -7.29 23.77 6.83
CA CYS A 203 -6.43 22.77 6.18
C CYS A 203 -7.24 21.60 5.62
N VAL A 204 -6.97 21.25 4.37
CA VAL A 204 -7.61 20.11 3.69
C VAL A 204 -7.15 18.81 4.34
N SER A 205 -5.87 18.69 4.70
CA SER A 205 -5.31 17.51 5.39
C SER A 205 -6.00 17.23 6.73
N ALA A 206 -6.32 18.28 7.50
CA ALA A 206 -7.04 18.16 8.77
C ALA A 206 -8.51 17.74 8.57
N GLY A 207 -9.19 18.34 7.58
CA GLY A 207 -10.55 17.94 7.20
C GLY A 207 -10.61 16.49 6.73
N ALA A 208 -9.65 16.10 5.89
CA ALA A 208 -9.56 14.76 5.35
C ALA A 208 -9.22 13.72 6.43
N LEU A 209 -8.32 14.05 7.37
CA LEU A 209 -8.03 13.20 8.52
C LEU A 209 -9.27 12.97 9.38
N ARG A 210 -10.06 14.02 9.67
CA ARG A 210 -11.32 13.91 10.43
C ARG A 210 -12.34 13.03 9.71
N ALA A 211 -12.51 13.22 8.40
CA ALA A 211 -13.41 12.40 7.59
C ALA A 211 -12.99 10.92 7.58
N ALA A 212 -11.71 10.64 7.32
CA ALA A 212 -11.17 9.27 7.35
C ALA A 212 -11.31 8.63 8.73
N ALA A 213 -10.93 9.35 9.79
CA ALA A 213 -11.04 8.86 11.17
C ALA A 213 -12.49 8.56 11.55
N CYS A 214 -13.46 9.39 11.12
CA CYS A 214 -14.88 9.13 11.32
C CYS A 214 -15.33 7.81 10.66
N LEU A 215 -14.95 7.58 9.40
CA LEU A 215 -15.27 6.33 8.68
C LEU A 215 -14.62 5.11 9.35
N VAL A 216 -13.40 5.26 9.85
CA VAL A 216 -12.70 4.19 10.58
C VAL A 216 -13.33 3.91 11.94
N VAL A 217 -13.65 4.93 12.76
CA VAL A 217 -14.31 4.77 14.07
C VAL A 217 -15.70 4.14 13.92
N ARG A 218 -16.37 4.38 12.81
CA ARG A 218 -17.65 3.73 12.50
C ARG A 218 -17.50 2.22 12.35
N ARG A 219 -16.40 1.75 11.73
CA ARG A 219 -16.08 0.32 11.66
C ARG A 219 -15.54 -0.20 12.99
N LEU A 220 -14.73 0.60 13.69
CA LEU A 220 -14.04 0.26 14.93
C LEU A 220 -14.38 1.25 16.05
N PRO A 221 -15.56 1.13 16.69
CA PRO A 221 -15.98 2.06 17.75
C PRO A 221 -15.02 2.15 18.93
N ALA A 222 -14.20 1.10 19.15
CA ALA A 222 -13.16 1.05 20.18
C ALA A 222 -12.03 2.10 20.01
N LEU A 223 -11.94 2.72 18.83
CA LEU A 223 -11.03 3.84 18.55
C LEU A 223 -11.52 5.20 19.06
N GLY A 224 -12.82 5.30 19.40
CA GLY A 224 -13.39 6.56 19.87
C GLY A 224 -12.83 6.96 21.25
N PRO A 225 -12.73 8.28 21.55
CA PRO A 225 -12.24 8.78 22.84
C PRO A 225 -13.11 8.40 24.05
N ARG A 226 -14.32 7.87 23.81
CA ARG A 226 -15.26 7.38 24.84
C ARG A 226 -15.29 5.86 24.88
N ARG A 227 -14.20 5.23 25.33
CA ARG A 227 -14.22 3.82 25.71
C ARG A 227 -15.13 3.66 26.94
N GLY A 228 -16.26 2.97 26.78
CA GLY A 228 -17.08 2.51 27.91
C GLY A 228 -18.38 3.28 28.25
N LEU A 229 -18.81 4.26 27.45
CA LEU A 229 -20.09 4.98 27.68
C LEU A 229 -21.04 4.99 26.46
N THR A 230 -20.90 4.05 25.53
CA THR A 230 -21.86 3.90 24.42
C THR A 230 -23.15 3.22 24.92
N GLY A 231 -23.97 3.99 25.63
CA GLY A 231 -25.39 3.71 25.74
C GLY A 231 -26.05 3.82 24.36
N VAL A 232 -26.83 2.80 24.00
CA VAL A 232 -27.93 2.81 23.01
C VAL A 232 -27.57 2.96 21.52
N ILE A 233 -26.34 3.35 21.12
CA ILE A 233 -25.90 3.34 19.69
C ILE A 233 -24.72 2.38 19.49
N GLY A 234 -24.79 1.21 20.13
CA GLY A 234 -23.69 0.27 20.30
C GLY A 234 -23.96 -1.12 19.72
N VAL A 235 -24.53 -1.21 18.52
CA VAL A 235 -24.42 -2.43 17.71
C VAL A 235 -23.34 -2.15 16.68
N PRO A 236 -22.32 -3.02 16.48
CA PRO A 236 -21.51 -2.98 15.27
C PRO A 236 -22.49 -3.11 14.10
N ARG A 237 -22.90 -1.98 13.51
CA ARG A 237 -23.78 -1.98 12.34
C ARG A 237 -23.00 -2.74 11.29
N GLY A 238 -23.39 -3.99 11.05
CA GLY A 238 -22.62 -4.91 10.24
C GLY A 238 -22.46 -4.33 8.84
N LEU A 239 -21.31 -3.72 8.56
CA LEU A 239 -20.95 -3.13 7.27
C LEU A 239 -20.74 -4.21 6.17
N GLY A 240 -21.23 -5.43 6.41
CA GLY A 240 -21.14 -6.58 5.51
C GLY A 240 -19.69 -7.00 5.21
N PRO A 241 -19.49 -7.82 4.16
CA PRO A 241 -18.16 -8.27 3.73
C PRO A 241 -17.27 -7.14 3.18
N HIS A 242 -17.83 -5.97 2.87
CA HIS A 242 -17.10 -4.81 2.34
C HIS A 242 -16.62 -3.84 3.43
N ALA A 243 -16.87 -4.15 4.69
CA ALA A 243 -16.42 -3.37 5.83
C ALA A 243 -14.89 -3.17 5.86
N ASP A 244 -14.14 -4.24 5.55
CA ASP A 244 -12.69 -4.20 5.51
C ASP A 244 -12.18 -3.41 4.31
N ALA A 245 -12.90 -3.44 3.18
CA ALA A 245 -12.56 -2.62 2.01
C ALA A 245 -12.70 -1.13 2.31
N LEU A 246 -13.73 -0.72 3.06
CA LEU A 246 -13.88 0.66 3.52
C LEU A 246 -12.70 1.07 4.41
N LEU A 247 -12.34 0.22 5.37
CA LEU A 247 -11.22 0.46 6.28
C LEU A 247 -9.90 0.60 5.51
N VAL A 248 -9.61 -0.32 4.58
CA VAL A 248 -8.42 -0.28 3.73
C VAL A 248 -8.36 1.03 2.92
N LYS A 249 -9.47 1.47 2.31
CA LYS A 249 -9.53 2.74 1.56
C LYS A 249 -9.27 3.96 2.46
N CYS A 250 -9.82 3.97 3.68
CA CYS A 250 -9.61 5.07 4.62
C CYS A 250 -8.17 5.13 5.12
N LEU A 251 -7.54 3.99 5.43
CA LEU A 251 -6.13 3.94 5.84
C LEU A 251 -5.20 4.33 4.69
N ALA A 252 -5.51 3.92 3.46
CA ALA A 252 -4.78 4.35 2.28
C ALA A 252 -4.85 5.88 2.10
N ALA A 253 -6.03 6.48 2.30
CA ALA A 253 -6.19 7.94 2.30
C ALA A 253 -5.34 8.61 3.39
N MET A 254 -5.40 8.10 4.63
CA MET A 254 -4.60 8.63 5.75
C MET A 254 -3.08 8.55 5.49
N SER A 255 -2.62 7.50 4.80
CA SER A 255 -1.19 7.30 4.50
C SER A 255 -0.60 8.35 3.57
N GLN A 256 -1.44 9.08 2.83
CA GLN A 256 -1.03 10.10 1.87
C GLN A 256 -1.13 11.51 2.44
N LEU A 257 -1.73 11.69 3.63
CA LEU A 257 -1.93 13.02 4.23
C LEU A 257 -0.62 13.70 4.60
N THR A 258 0.39 12.93 5.02
CA THR A 258 1.72 13.47 5.35
C THR A 258 2.44 14.07 4.13
N ASP A 259 2.07 13.64 2.92
CA ASP A 259 2.63 14.19 1.67
C ASP A 259 2.05 15.58 1.32
N LEU A 260 0.89 15.93 1.89
CA LEU A 260 0.25 17.24 1.70
C LEU A 260 0.74 18.31 2.67
N THR A 261 1.35 17.88 3.78
CA THR A 261 1.76 18.75 4.87
C THR A 261 3.23 19.12 4.78
N SER A 262 3.59 20.25 5.40
CA SER A 262 4.97 20.58 5.70
C SER A 262 5.55 19.54 6.70
N PRO A 263 6.88 19.41 6.84
CA PRO A 263 7.47 18.47 7.81
C PRO A 263 6.96 18.69 9.25
N GLN A 264 6.74 19.95 9.65
CA GLN A 264 6.16 20.27 10.96
C GLN A 264 4.66 19.95 11.04
N GLY A 265 3.91 20.18 9.95
CA GLY A 265 2.48 19.82 9.87
C GLY A 265 2.26 18.30 9.93
N ALA A 266 3.14 17.53 9.28
CA ALA A 266 3.09 16.07 9.32
C ALA A 266 3.21 15.55 10.75
N VAL A 267 4.18 16.04 11.51
CA VAL A 267 4.39 15.64 12.91
C VAL A 267 3.16 15.96 13.79
N SER A 268 2.38 16.98 13.45
CA SER A 268 1.13 17.30 14.14
C SER A 268 -0.02 16.32 13.83
N LEU A 269 -0.04 15.70 12.65
CA LEU A 269 -1.03 14.69 12.27
C LEU A 269 -0.67 13.28 12.77
N LEU A 270 0.62 13.00 12.93
CA LEU A 270 1.14 11.67 13.26
C LEU A 270 0.57 11.03 14.52
N PRO A 271 0.30 11.74 15.64
CA PRO A 271 -0.29 11.11 16.83
C PRO A 271 -1.61 10.39 16.53
N THR A 272 -2.49 11.00 15.73
CA THR A 272 -3.76 10.39 15.32
C THR A 272 -3.53 9.24 14.35
N VAL A 273 -2.66 9.42 13.36
CA VAL A 273 -2.33 8.39 12.36
C VAL A 273 -1.73 7.14 13.04
N LEU A 274 -0.74 7.31 13.91
CA LEU A 274 -0.10 6.24 14.68
C LEU A 274 -1.08 5.57 15.64
N HIS A 275 -1.97 6.33 16.29
CA HIS A 275 -2.99 5.76 17.15
C HIS A 275 -3.92 4.83 16.37
N VAL A 276 -4.46 5.28 15.23
CA VAL A 276 -5.33 4.46 14.37
C VAL A 276 -4.56 3.24 13.85
N ALA A 277 -3.36 3.45 13.33
CA ALA A 277 -2.56 2.38 12.74
C ALA A 277 -2.23 1.27 13.74
N THR A 278 -1.88 1.61 14.99
CA THR A 278 -1.59 0.63 16.05
C THR A 278 -2.81 -0.16 16.51
N GLU A 279 -3.99 0.45 16.49
CA GLU A 279 -5.23 -0.18 16.98
C GLU A 279 -5.88 -1.08 15.93
N VAL A 280 -5.81 -0.71 14.65
CA VAL A 280 -6.34 -1.52 13.54
C VAL A 280 -5.66 -2.90 13.48
N LEU A 281 -4.39 -3.02 13.91
CA LEU A 281 -3.68 -4.29 13.91
C LEU A 281 -4.37 -5.39 14.73
N ARG A 282 -5.31 -5.04 15.62
CA ARG A 282 -6.08 -6.01 16.40
C ARG A 282 -7.12 -6.76 15.57
N GLU A 283 -7.58 -6.20 14.45
CA GLU A 283 -8.64 -6.79 13.63
C GLU A 283 -8.16 -7.97 12.76
N GLY A 284 -6.85 -8.11 12.55
CA GLY A 284 -6.27 -9.13 11.69
C GLY A 284 -6.57 -8.92 10.19
N GLY A 285 -6.17 -9.89 9.36
CA GLY A 285 -6.51 -9.93 7.94
C GLY A 285 -6.05 -8.71 7.12
N ALA A 286 -6.87 -8.31 6.14
CA ALA A 286 -6.56 -7.19 5.25
C ALA A 286 -6.48 -5.83 5.97
N ALA A 287 -7.24 -5.67 7.06
CA ALA A 287 -7.20 -4.48 7.90
C ALA A 287 -5.83 -4.33 8.58
N ALA A 288 -5.30 -5.42 9.16
CA ALA A 288 -3.99 -5.42 9.77
C ALA A 288 -2.87 -5.10 8.76
N GLU A 289 -2.91 -5.65 7.55
CA GLU A 289 -1.93 -5.32 6.50
C GLU A 289 -1.95 -3.83 6.14
N ALA A 290 -3.15 -3.25 5.98
CA ALA A 290 -3.28 -1.81 5.74
C ALA A 290 -2.79 -0.97 6.94
N GLY A 291 -3.00 -1.44 8.17
CA GLY A 291 -2.43 -0.83 9.38
C GLY A 291 -0.91 -0.85 9.41
N VAL A 292 -0.26 -1.97 9.03
CA VAL A 292 1.20 -2.07 8.92
C VAL A 292 1.74 -1.11 7.86
N LEU A 293 1.08 -1.01 6.70
CA LEU A 293 1.45 -0.07 5.65
C LEU A 293 1.32 1.38 6.11
N LEU A 294 0.28 1.71 6.88
CA LEU A 294 0.10 3.03 7.45
C LEU A 294 1.20 3.37 8.47
N LEU A 295 1.60 2.41 9.32
CA LEU A 295 2.74 2.56 10.23
C LEU A 295 4.05 2.80 9.47
N GLN A 296 4.29 2.05 8.40
CA GLN A 296 5.48 2.23 7.56
C GLN A 296 5.50 3.62 6.94
N ARG A 297 4.37 4.10 6.40
CA ARG A 297 4.27 5.45 5.82
C ARG A 297 4.46 6.55 6.86
N ALA A 298 3.93 6.37 8.06
CA ALA A 298 4.16 7.27 9.19
C ALA A 298 5.64 7.32 9.61
N ALA A 299 6.34 6.17 9.57
CA ALA A 299 7.77 6.09 9.85
C ALA A 299 8.63 6.69 8.71
N ASP A 300 8.17 6.58 7.47
CA ASP A 300 8.85 7.12 6.28
C ASP A 300 8.64 8.62 6.06
N CYS A 301 7.77 9.25 6.84
CA CYS A 301 7.50 10.68 6.76
C CYS A 301 8.78 11.52 6.86
N ARG A 302 8.97 12.45 5.91
CA ARG A 302 10.16 13.31 5.83
C ARG A 302 10.18 14.32 7.00
N ALA A 303 10.99 14.06 8.01
CA ALA A 303 11.33 15.04 9.05
C ALA A 303 12.62 15.76 8.65
N ALA A 304 12.50 16.88 7.94
CA ALA A 304 13.64 17.58 7.32
C ALA A 304 14.50 18.38 8.32
N ALA A 305 13.94 18.81 9.45
CA ALA A 305 14.66 19.60 10.45
C ALA A 305 15.06 18.75 11.68
N PRO A 306 16.17 19.07 12.38
CA PRO A 306 16.64 18.31 13.53
C PRO A 306 15.60 18.22 14.66
N ASP A 307 14.90 19.32 14.95
CA ASP A 307 13.86 19.35 16.00
C ASP A 307 12.63 18.50 15.61
N THR A 308 12.20 18.55 14.34
CA THR A 308 11.12 17.69 13.83
C THR A 308 11.50 16.22 13.88
N SER A 309 12.77 15.91 13.61
CA SER A 309 13.28 14.53 13.61
C SER A 309 13.28 13.95 15.03
N ALA A 310 13.69 14.74 16.02
CA ALA A 310 13.62 14.32 17.42
C ALA A 310 12.17 14.09 17.89
N HIS A 311 11.24 14.97 17.52
CA HIS A 311 9.83 14.79 17.89
C HIS A 311 9.20 13.58 17.18
N HIS A 312 9.48 13.40 15.89
CA HIS A 312 9.09 12.24 15.09
C HIS A 312 9.57 10.93 15.71
N ALA A 313 10.87 10.85 16.05
CA ALA A 313 11.45 9.69 16.71
C ALA A 313 10.76 9.37 18.05
N ARG A 314 10.43 10.37 18.87
CA ARG A 314 9.69 10.18 20.13
C ARG A 314 8.27 9.62 19.90
N LEU A 315 7.56 10.10 18.87
CA LEU A 315 6.24 9.57 18.51
C LEU A 315 6.34 8.10 18.08
N LEU A 316 7.35 7.77 17.27
CA LEU A 316 7.62 6.40 16.85
C LEU A 316 8.00 5.48 18.01
N GLN A 317 8.81 5.95 18.97
CA GLN A 317 9.12 5.21 20.20
C GLN A 317 7.87 4.95 21.04
N THR A 318 6.96 5.93 21.12
CA THR A 318 5.68 5.79 21.83
C THR A 318 4.78 4.76 21.14
N ALA A 319 4.70 4.79 19.80
CA ALA A 319 3.97 3.79 19.02
C ALA A 319 4.57 2.39 19.21
N LEU A 320 5.89 2.26 19.22
CA LEU A 320 6.59 1.00 19.46
C LEU A 320 6.30 0.45 20.87
N ALA A 321 6.33 1.30 21.89
CA ALA A 321 5.98 0.93 23.26
C ALA A 321 4.53 0.43 23.36
N LYS A 322 3.60 1.10 22.66
CA LYS A 322 2.19 0.70 22.61
C LYS A 322 1.98 -0.65 21.90
N LEU A 323 2.70 -0.89 20.79
CA LEU A 323 2.68 -2.18 20.09
C LEU A 323 3.21 -3.30 20.98
N LEU A 324 4.33 -3.06 21.67
CA LEU A 324 4.91 -4.01 22.60
C LEU A 324 3.96 -4.34 23.75
N HIS A 325 3.28 -3.34 24.31
CA HIS A 325 2.27 -3.56 25.32
C HIS A 325 1.13 -4.42 24.77
N SER A 326 0.57 -4.04 23.62
CA SER A 326 -0.58 -4.73 23.00
C SER A 326 -0.31 -6.19 22.62
N VAL A 327 0.94 -6.56 22.36
CA VAL A 327 1.33 -7.95 22.06
C VAL A 327 1.54 -8.77 23.34
N LYS A 328 1.94 -8.12 24.43
CA LYS A 328 2.15 -8.76 25.75
C LYS A 328 0.86 -8.87 26.57
N THR A 329 -0.15 -8.05 26.28
CA THR A 329 -1.42 -8.04 27.01
C THR A 329 -2.12 -9.40 26.92
N GLU A 330 -2.55 -9.92 28.08
CA GLU A 330 -3.27 -11.20 28.17
C GLU A 330 -4.78 -11.06 27.87
N ALA A 331 -5.32 -9.85 27.93
CA ALA A 331 -6.70 -9.56 27.57
C ALA A 331 -6.93 -9.77 26.06
N SER A 332 -7.75 -10.77 25.71
CA SER A 332 -8.00 -11.20 24.33
C SER A 332 -8.51 -10.09 23.41
N GLU A 333 -9.26 -9.11 23.94
CA GLU A 333 -9.82 -8.00 23.15
C GLU A 333 -8.77 -6.94 22.76
N GLN A 334 -7.63 -6.90 23.45
CA GLN A 334 -6.58 -5.91 23.23
C GLN A 334 -5.32 -6.52 22.61
N ARG A 335 -5.29 -7.85 22.47
CA ARG A 335 -4.14 -8.62 22.03
C ARG A 335 -4.01 -8.58 20.51
N ILE A 336 -2.83 -8.17 20.05
CA ILE A 336 -2.46 -8.26 18.63
C ILE A 336 -1.85 -9.65 18.38
N GLU A 337 -2.16 -10.24 17.22
CA GLU A 337 -1.52 -11.48 16.78
C GLU A 337 0.02 -11.36 16.77
N PRO A 338 0.78 -12.36 17.25
CA PRO A 338 2.24 -12.26 17.40
C PRO A 338 2.99 -11.80 16.13
N ILE A 339 2.65 -12.35 14.95
CA ILE A 339 3.31 -12.00 13.68
C ILE A 339 2.90 -10.62 13.21
N THR A 340 1.61 -10.29 13.27
CA THR A 340 1.11 -8.95 12.94
C THR A 340 1.77 -7.88 13.82
N GLY A 341 1.93 -8.16 15.12
CA GLY A 341 2.68 -7.31 16.04
C GLY A 341 4.16 -7.17 15.66
N ALA A 342 4.82 -8.27 15.28
CA ALA A 342 6.20 -8.24 14.80
C ALA A 342 6.35 -7.39 13.52
N ARG A 343 5.41 -7.48 12.57
CA ARG A 343 5.37 -6.65 11.35
C ARG A 343 5.20 -5.16 11.69
N GLY A 344 4.28 -4.83 12.60
CA GLY A 344 4.09 -3.46 13.08
C GLY A 344 5.34 -2.90 13.77
N MET A 345 6.01 -3.70 14.61
CA MET A 345 7.28 -3.30 15.23
C MET A 345 8.36 -3.05 14.17
N ALA A 346 8.56 -3.98 13.24
CA ALA A 346 9.56 -3.85 12.17
C ALA A 346 9.36 -2.61 11.29
N ALA A 347 8.11 -2.23 11.01
CA ALA A 347 7.79 -1.03 10.23
C ALA A 347 8.30 0.28 10.89
N VAL A 348 8.45 0.30 12.21
CA VAL A 348 8.80 1.50 12.98
C VAL A 348 10.25 1.48 13.49
N LEU A 349 10.79 0.29 13.77
CA LEU A 349 12.10 0.09 14.40
C LEU A 349 13.26 0.82 13.71
N GLY A 350 13.31 0.81 12.37
CA GLY A 350 14.39 1.43 11.60
C GLY A 350 14.49 2.95 11.73
N ARG A 351 13.37 3.62 12.04
CA ARG A 351 13.29 5.09 12.13
C ARG A 351 13.12 5.61 13.55
N ALA A 352 12.65 4.78 14.49
CA ALA A 352 12.43 5.16 15.88
C ALA A 352 13.72 5.33 16.70
N ALA A 353 14.85 4.75 16.26
CA ALA A 353 16.10 4.66 17.02
C ALA A 353 15.84 4.35 18.51
N PRO A 354 15.21 3.20 18.82
CA PRO A 354 14.63 2.95 20.14
C PRO A 354 15.71 2.88 21.23
N SER A 355 15.35 3.32 22.44
CA SER A 355 16.19 3.13 23.62
C SER A 355 16.42 1.63 23.89
N PRO A 356 17.53 1.26 24.57
CA PRO A 356 17.80 -0.14 24.92
C PRO A 356 16.65 -0.84 25.66
N GLU A 357 15.90 -0.10 26.46
CA GLU A 357 14.74 -0.56 27.24
C GLU A 357 13.57 -1.04 26.35
N LEU A 358 13.37 -0.43 25.18
CA LEU A 358 12.38 -0.88 24.21
C LEU A 358 12.95 -1.94 23.26
N HIS A 359 14.25 -1.85 22.97
CA HIS A 359 14.93 -2.73 22.04
C HIS A 359 14.96 -4.20 22.50
N TYR A 360 15.33 -4.47 23.75
CA TYR A 360 15.42 -5.84 24.27
C TYR A 360 14.06 -6.59 24.30
N PRO A 361 12.97 -5.97 24.78
CA PRO A 361 11.64 -6.57 24.68
C PRO A 361 11.18 -6.87 23.25
N CYS A 362 11.50 -6.01 22.27
CA CYS A 362 11.21 -6.27 20.87
C CYS A 362 11.94 -7.54 20.42
N ILE A 363 13.25 -7.63 20.66
CA ILE A 363 14.03 -8.85 20.36
C ILE A 363 13.42 -10.09 21.01
N ASN A 364 12.99 -10.01 22.27
CA ASN A 364 12.37 -11.14 22.95
C ASN A 364 11.04 -11.56 22.32
N HIS A 365 10.22 -10.61 21.86
CA HIS A 365 9.01 -10.95 21.10
C HIS A 365 9.34 -11.72 19.81
N PHE A 366 10.34 -11.26 19.06
CA PHE A 366 10.82 -11.98 17.88
C PHE A 366 11.40 -13.36 18.22
N ARG A 367 12.12 -13.50 19.35
CA ARG A 367 12.58 -14.82 19.84
C ARG A 367 11.42 -15.77 20.05
N GLN A 368 10.35 -15.32 20.71
CA GLN A 368 9.16 -16.15 20.94
C GLN A 368 8.50 -16.57 19.61
N CYS A 369 8.45 -15.67 18.62
CA CYS A 369 7.93 -15.99 17.29
C CYS A 369 8.80 -17.02 16.54
N LEU A 370 10.13 -16.99 16.74
CA LEU A 370 11.07 -17.96 16.14
C LEU A 370 11.11 -19.31 16.87
N ASP A 371 10.86 -19.32 18.18
CA ASP A 371 10.89 -20.53 19.01
C ASP A 371 9.56 -21.35 18.90
N THR A 372 8.62 -20.92 18.05
CA THR A 372 7.36 -21.63 17.79
C THR A 372 7.55 -22.95 17.02
N ARG A 373 6.61 -23.87 17.20
CA ARG A 373 6.57 -25.14 16.45
C ARG A 373 5.95 -24.98 15.06
N ASP A 374 5.12 -23.95 14.88
CA ASP A 374 4.45 -23.68 13.61
C ASP A 374 5.43 -23.17 12.55
N ASN A 375 5.54 -23.92 11.46
CA ASN A 375 6.43 -23.62 10.35
C ASN A 375 6.01 -22.34 9.60
N ASP A 376 4.72 -22.05 9.51
CA ASP A 376 4.20 -20.89 8.78
C ASP A 376 4.45 -19.59 9.57
N VAL A 377 4.23 -19.61 10.89
CA VAL A 377 4.56 -18.50 11.81
C VAL A 377 6.06 -18.22 11.79
N PHE A 378 6.89 -19.27 11.86
CA PHE A 378 8.34 -19.14 11.75
C PHE A 378 8.77 -18.52 10.41
N ALA A 379 8.23 -19.03 9.29
CA ALA A 379 8.55 -18.52 7.95
C ALA A 379 8.13 -17.05 7.79
N ALA A 380 6.96 -16.68 8.31
CA ALA A 380 6.49 -15.29 8.32
C ALA A 380 7.43 -14.40 9.15
N CYS A 381 7.85 -14.85 10.34
CA CYS A 381 8.80 -14.13 11.19
C CYS A 381 10.15 -13.92 10.50
N CYS A 382 10.68 -14.93 9.80
CA CYS A 382 11.85 -14.79 8.93
C CYS A 382 11.63 -13.69 7.89
N GLY A 383 10.46 -13.64 7.25
CA GLY A 383 10.08 -12.57 6.32
C GLY A 383 10.11 -11.17 6.95
N VAL A 384 9.57 -11.01 8.16
CA VAL A 384 9.60 -9.73 8.90
C VAL A 384 11.02 -9.28 9.16
N LEU A 385 11.85 -10.19 9.64
CA LEU A 385 13.22 -9.86 9.99
C LEU A 385 14.03 -9.44 8.75
N ARG A 386 13.67 -9.88 7.53
CA ARG A 386 14.28 -9.39 6.26
C ARG A 386 14.22 -7.90 6.13
N GLY A 387 13.07 -7.32 6.48
CA GLY A 387 12.91 -5.87 6.57
C GLY A 387 13.78 -5.23 7.66
N VAL A 388 14.02 -5.92 8.79
CA VAL A 388 14.88 -5.42 9.88
C VAL A 388 16.35 -5.43 9.48
N TRP A 389 16.81 -6.48 8.78
CA TRP A 389 18.20 -6.56 8.28
C TRP A 389 18.49 -5.48 7.23
N SER A 390 17.56 -5.22 6.30
CA SER A 390 17.72 -4.21 5.26
C SER A 390 17.43 -2.78 5.74
N GLY A 391 16.44 -2.61 6.62
CA GLY A 391 15.95 -1.31 7.11
C GLY A 391 16.91 -0.59 8.06
N GLY A 392 17.90 -1.31 8.61
CA GLY A 392 18.98 -0.72 9.39
C GLY A 392 19.93 0.17 8.57
N ALA A 393 19.94 0.08 7.24
CA ALA A 393 20.90 0.76 6.38
C ALA A 393 20.57 2.23 6.05
N GLY A 394 19.36 2.73 6.39
CA GLY A 394 18.84 4.01 5.85
C GLY A 394 18.65 5.16 6.84
N GLY A 395 19.10 5.06 8.09
CA GLY A 395 19.01 6.15 9.06
C GLY A 395 20.22 7.08 8.97
N ALA A 396 20.01 8.38 8.74
CA ALA A 396 21.04 9.42 8.60
C ALA A 396 21.90 9.70 9.87
N GLY A 397 21.93 8.78 10.84
CA GLY A 397 22.83 8.81 11.99
C GLY A 397 23.64 7.52 12.03
N GLY A 398 24.97 7.62 12.08
CA GLY A 398 25.96 6.55 11.83
C GLY A 398 25.99 5.35 12.80
N GLY A 399 24.84 4.82 13.22
CA GLY A 399 24.68 3.60 14.04
C GLY A 399 24.09 2.39 13.29
N ALA A 400 23.80 2.54 11.99
CA ALA A 400 23.15 1.56 11.11
C ALA A 400 23.68 0.11 11.22
N GLY A 401 25.01 -0.04 11.21
CA GLY A 401 25.66 -1.36 11.35
C GLY A 401 25.54 -1.99 12.74
N GLY A 402 25.38 -1.17 13.79
CA GLY A 402 25.31 -1.64 15.18
C GLY A 402 24.02 -2.37 15.50
N ALA A 403 22.88 -1.81 15.08
CA ALA A 403 21.56 -2.38 15.32
C ALA A 403 21.39 -3.75 14.62
N VAL A 404 21.75 -3.84 13.33
CA VAL A 404 21.73 -5.11 12.58
C VAL A 404 22.61 -6.15 13.27
N SER A 405 23.79 -5.74 13.76
CA SER A 405 24.72 -6.62 14.49
C SER A 405 24.16 -7.15 15.82
N TRP A 406 23.32 -6.39 16.52
CA TRP A 406 22.68 -6.81 17.77
C TRP A 406 21.54 -7.80 17.52
N TRP A 407 20.68 -7.51 16.55
CA TRP A 407 19.58 -8.40 16.16
C TRP A 407 20.11 -9.71 15.55
N ALA A 408 21.14 -9.62 14.70
CA ALA A 408 21.82 -10.78 14.14
C ALA A 408 22.41 -11.70 15.23
N ARG A 409 23.12 -11.14 16.22
CA ARG A 409 23.64 -11.93 17.35
C ARG A 409 22.52 -12.54 18.20
N ALA A 410 21.43 -11.80 18.42
CA ALA A 410 20.36 -12.25 19.31
C ALA A 410 19.44 -13.32 18.69
N LEU A 411 19.26 -13.31 17.36
CA LEU A 411 18.27 -14.13 16.64
C LEU A 411 18.89 -15.09 15.63
N GLY A 412 20.07 -14.78 15.07
CA GLY A 412 20.68 -15.53 13.97
C GLY A 412 20.89 -17.02 14.28
N ALA A 413 21.36 -17.34 15.49
CA ALA A 413 21.55 -18.74 15.90
C ALA A 413 20.26 -19.58 15.85
N ARG A 414 19.10 -18.98 16.17
CA ARG A 414 17.79 -19.67 16.11
C ARG A 414 17.40 -19.96 14.67
N VAL A 415 17.57 -18.99 13.79
CA VAL A 415 17.29 -19.14 12.35
C VAL A 415 18.21 -20.20 11.73
N VAL A 416 19.50 -20.19 12.08
CA VAL A 416 20.48 -21.20 11.67
C VAL A 416 20.10 -22.59 12.18
N ALA A 417 19.72 -22.72 13.46
CA ALA A 417 19.32 -23.99 14.04
C ALA A 417 18.08 -24.58 13.33
N ARG A 418 17.10 -23.74 13.02
CA ARG A 418 15.90 -24.16 12.27
C ARG A 418 16.20 -24.57 10.84
N ALA A 419 17.11 -23.87 10.16
CA ALA A 419 17.60 -24.28 8.85
C ALA A 419 18.33 -25.64 8.93
N ALA A 420 19.28 -25.79 9.85
CA ALA A 420 20.03 -27.03 10.03
C ALA A 420 19.13 -28.24 10.35
N ALA A 421 18.07 -28.04 11.15
CA ALA A 421 17.08 -29.08 11.48
C ALA A 421 16.26 -29.54 10.26
N ALA A 422 16.13 -28.72 9.23
CA ALA A 422 15.36 -29.02 8.02
C ALA A 422 16.09 -29.93 7.02
N ARG A 423 17.18 -30.59 7.43
CA ARG A 423 17.92 -31.55 6.58
C ARG A 423 17.01 -32.60 5.95
N ARG A 424 15.96 -33.05 6.67
CA ARG A 424 14.88 -33.89 6.14
C ARG A 424 13.54 -33.22 6.46
N PRO A 425 12.96 -32.42 5.54
CA PRO A 425 11.69 -31.77 5.82
C PRO A 425 10.59 -32.82 5.90
N ALA A 426 9.69 -32.67 6.88
CA ALA A 426 8.58 -33.60 7.12
C ALA A 426 7.40 -33.32 6.19
N ASP A 427 7.18 -32.05 5.87
CA ASP A 427 6.05 -31.56 5.09
C ASP A 427 6.44 -30.33 4.25
N ALA A 428 5.49 -29.85 3.45
CA ALA A 428 5.68 -28.65 2.64
C ALA A 428 5.88 -27.38 3.47
N ALA A 429 5.26 -27.28 4.66
CA ALA A 429 5.44 -26.13 5.54
C ALA A 429 6.86 -26.08 6.12
N HIS A 430 7.43 -27.22 6.55
CA HIS A 430 8.82 -27.30 7.00
C HIS A 430 9.81 -26.98 5.88
N ALA A 431 9.56 -27.43 4.64
CA ALA A 431 10.38 -27.04 3.49
C ALA A 431 10.32 -25.52 3.23
N ARG A 432 9.13 -24.90 3.30
CA ARG A 432 8.96 -23.44 3.19
C ARG A 432 9.69 -22.68 4.31
N ALA A 433 9.60 -23.16 5.55
CA ALA A 433 10.34 -22.60 6.68
C ALA A 433 11.87 -22.66 6.48
N ALA A 434 12.38 -23.76 5.92
CA ALA A 434 13.80 -23.90 5.60
C ALA A 434 14.26 -22.89 4.53
N VAL A 435 13.46 -22.71 3.48
CA VAL A 435 13.71 -21.69 2.44
C VAL A 435 13.66 -20.30 3.04
N ALA A 436 12.66 -19.98 3.87
CA ALA A 436 12.54 -18.69 4.54
C ALA A 436 13.75 -18.41 5.44
N ALA A 437 14.23 -19.40 6.21
CA ALA A 437 15.42 -19.26 7.04
C ALA A 437 16.69 -19.00 6.22
N VAL A 438 16.93 -19.78 5.14
CA VAL A 438 18.12 -19.59 4.30
C VAL A 438 18.08 -18.24 3.59
N THR A 439 16.92 -17.81 3.08
CA THR A 439 16.80 -16.49 2.44
C THR A 439 17.00 -15.34 3.43
N ALA A 440 16.48 -15.45 4.65
CA ALA A 440 16.74 -14.49 5.73
C ALA A 440 18.23 -14.39 6.09
N LEU A 441 18.93 -15.53 6.17
CA LEU A 441 20.36 -15.58 6.45
C LEU A 441 21.20 -15.05 5.27
N ASP A 442 20.79 -15.31 4.04
CA ASP A 442 21.42 -14.75 2.83
C ASP A 442 21.34 -13.22 2.82
N ASP A 443 20.17 -12.66 3.14
CA ASP A 443 19.99 -11.22 3.27
C ASP A 443 20.82 -10.64 4.43
N LEU A 444 20.97 -11.38 5.53
CA LEU A 444 21.86 -10.99 6.62
C LEU A 444 23.35 -11.02 6.21
N VAL A 445 23.78 -11.97 5.37
CA VAL A 445 25.13 -11.97 4.78
C VAL A 445 25.34 -10.74 3.92
N ALA A 446 24.32 -10.36 3.12
CA ALA A 446 24.37 -9.17 2.28
C ALA A 446 24.31 -7.85 3.07
N ALA A 447 23.60 -7.84 4.21
CA ALA A 447 23.48 -6.67 5.09
C ALA A 447 24.67 -6.51 6.07
N ALA A 448 25.57 -7.49 6.14
CA ALA A 448 26.82 -7.34 6.89
C ALA A 448 27.64 -6.19 6.28
N PRO A 449 28.27 -5.33 7.10
CA PRO A 449 29.00 -4.17 6.60
C PRO A 449 30.02 -4.58 5.55
N GLU A 450 30.12 -3.76 4.49
CA GLU A 450 31.13 -3.86 3.43
C GLU A 450 32.51 -4.24 4.01
N PRO A 451 33.34 -4.97 3.26
CA PRO A 451 34.62 -5.54 3.70
C PRO A 451 35.64 -4.53 4.28
N ALA A 452 35.32 -3.24 4.31
CA ALA A 452 36.13 -2.16 4.85
C ALA A 452 36.22 -2.10 6.39
N GLN A 453 35.25 -2.64 7.14
CA GLN A 453 35.29 -2.58 8.62
C GLN A 453 35.47 -3.93 9.32
N ASP A 454 34.96 -5.04 8.76
CA ASP A 454 35.18 -6.41 9.29
C ASP A 454 34.80 -7.48 8.24
N PRO A 455 35.71 -7.87 7.32
CA PRO A 455 35.42 -8.85 6.27
C PRO A 455 35.06 -10.25 6.81
N HIS A 456 35.36 -10.54 8.07
CA HIS A 456 35.25 -11.88 8.63
C HIS A 456 33.82 -12.30 9.03
N LYS A 457 32.91 -11.37 9.34
CA LYS A 457 31.60 -11.73 9.93
C LYS A 457 30.61 -12.31 8.90
N GLY A 458 30.47 -11.67 7.74
CA GLY A 458 29.65 -12.19 6.64
C GLY A 458 30.19 -13.53 6.10
N ILE A 459 31.52 -13.64 6.02
CA ILE A 459 32.22 -14.86 5.60
C ILE A 459 32.02 -16.01 6.59
N GLN A 460 32.07 -15.75 7.90
CA GLN A 460 31.78 -16.78 8.91
C GLN A 460 30.34 -17.31 8.83
N LEU A 461 29.36 -16.43 8.61
CA LEU A 461 27.97 -16.86 8.42
C LEU A 461 27.81 -17.69 7.14
N LEU A 462 28.48 -17.28 6.06
CA LEU A 462 28.52 -18.03 4.80
C LEU A 462 29.13 -19.43 5.01
N ARG A 463 30.20 -19.53 5.81
CA ARG A 463 30.82 -20.82 6.18
C ARG A 463 29.89 -21.74 6.97
N MET A 464 28.93 -21.21 7.72
CA MET A 464 27.91 -22.02 8.38
C MET A 464 26.77 -22.40 7.44
N LEU A 465 26.42 -21.52 6.50
CA LEU A 465 25.25 -21.69 5.63
C LEU A 465 25.50 -22.69 4.50
N VAL A 466 26.68 -22.69 3.88
CA VAL A 466 27.00 -23.58 2.75
C VAL A 466 26.82 -25.07 3.10
N PRO A 467 27.34 -25.61 4.22
CA PRO A 467 27.12 -27.00 4.60
C PRO A 467 25.64 -27.32 4.87
N ILE A 468 24.89 -26.39 5.46
CA ILE A 468 23.44 -26.54 5.71
C ILE A 468 22.70 -26.67 4.38
N VAL A 469 22.96 -25.80 3.40
CA VAL A 469 22.30 -25.83 2.10
C VAL A 469 22.70 -27.08 1.31
N ILE A 470 23.97 -27.51 1.36
CA ILE A 470 24.41 -28.77 0.75
C ILE A 470 23.69 -29.96 1.38
N SER A 471 23.36 -29.92 2.68
CA SER A 471 22.62 -31.00 3.36
C SER A 471 21.19 -31.22 2.81
N TYR A 472 20.63 -30.23 2.11
CA TYR A 472 19.33 -30.33 1.45
C TYR A 472 19.41 -31.04 0.10
N LEU A 473 20.61 -31.21 -0.47
CA LEU A 473 20.79 -31.94 -1.70
C LEU A 473 20.45 -33.43 -1.49
N ARG A 474 19.98 -34.06 -2.57
CA ARG A 474 19.57 -35.48 -2.63
C ARG A 474 20.24 -36.11 -3.83
N GLU A 475 20.64 -37.36 -3.68
CA GLU A 475 21.38 -38.10 -4.70
C GLU A 475 20.46 -39.06 -5.45
N GLY A 476 20.65 -39.16 -6.78
CA GLY A 476 20.08 -40.17 -7.68
C GLY A 476 18.68 -40.70 -7.30
N ASN A 477 18.65 -41.93 -6.76
CA ASN A 477 17.42 -42.65 -6.42
C ASN A 477 16.60 -42.01 -5.29
N GLU A 478 17.25 -41.31 -4.35
CA GLU A 478 16.55 -40.58 -3.29
C GLU A 478 15.81 -39.37 -3.84
N LEU A 479 16.35 -38.69 -4.86
CA LEU A 479 15.68 -37.56 -5.51
C LEU A 479 14.52 -38.05 -6.40
N ALA A 480 14.71 -39.16 -7.12
CA ALA A 480 13.68 -39.75 -7.97
C ALA A 480 12.48 -40.27 -7.17
N SER A 481 12.69 -40.79 -5.96
CA SER A 481 11.62 -41.25 -5.06
C SER A 481 11.10 -40.17 -4.09
N ALA A 482 11.76 -39.01 -4.04
CA ALA A 482 11.43 -37.95 -3.08
C ALA A 482 10.03 -37.34 -3.29
N PRO A 483 9.34 -36.98 -2.19
CA PRO A 483 8.13 -36.15 -2.23
C PRO A 483 8.36 -34.78 -2.91
N PRO A 484 7.30 -34.12 -3.42
CA PRO A 484 7.43 -32.86 -4.15
C PRO A 484 8.11 -31.76 -3.32
N HIS A 485 7.80 -31.65 -2.03
CA HIS A 485 8.39 -30.64 -1.15
C HIS A 485 9.90 -30.81 -0.92
N VAL A 486 10.40 -32.05 -0.96
CA VAL A 486 11.85 -32.33 -0.87
C VAL A 486 12.54 -31.96 -2.19
N ARG A 487 11.89 -32.25 -3.33
CA ARG A 487 12.41 -31.87 -4.65
C ARG A 487 12.48 -30.35 -4.83
N THR A 488 11.47 -29.62 -4.37
CA THR A 488 11.50 -28.15 -4.40
C THR A 488 12.61 -27.58 -3.52
N LEU A 489 12.85 -28.16 -2.34
CA LEU A 489 13.94 -27.74 -1.47
C LEU A 489 15.32 -28.06 -2.08
N HIS A 490 15.45 -29.21 -2.73
CA HIS A 490 16.66 -29.58 -3.48
C HIS A 490 16.95 -28.59 -4.62
N GLU A 491 15.94 -28.24 -5.41
CA GLU A 491 16.08 -27.29 -6.52
C GLU A 491 16.46 -25.89 -6.01
N PHE A 492 15.80 -25.42 -4.94
CA PHE A 492 16.18 -24.17 -4.26
C PHE A 492 17.65 -24.20 -3.81
N ALA A 493 18.08 -25.28 -3.15
CA ALA A 493 19.45 -25.42 -2.64
C ALA A 493 20.49 -25.37 -3.79
N LEU A 494 20.22 -26.07 -4.90
CA LEU A 494 21.07 -26.03 -6.09
C LEU A 494 21.15 -24.62 -6.68
N GLN A 495 20.01 -23.96 -6.88
CA GLN A 495 19.97 -22.61 -7.42
C GLN A 495 20.70 -21.62 -6.51
N TRP A 496 20.54 -21.74 -5.19
CA TRP A 496 21.23 -20.91 -4.21
C TRP A 496 22.74 -21.11 -4.27
N LEU A 497 23.23 -22.36 -4.27
CA LEU A 497 24.66 -22.69 -4.35
C LEU A 497 25.29 -22.23 -5.67
N MET A 498 24.60 -22.39 -6.80
CA MET A 498 25.06 -21.92 -8.11
C MET A 498 25.14 -20.39 -8.18
N ARG A 499 24.29 -19.67 -7.45
CA ARG A 499 24.32 -18.19 -7.37
C ARG A 499 25.41 -17.68 -6.44
N VAL A 500 25.67 -18.37 -5.32
CA VAL A 500 26.60 -17.91 -4.27
C VAL A 500 28.05 -18.35 -4.54
N GLY A 501 28.26 -19.52 -5.16
CA GLY A 501 29.60 -20.03 -5.49
C GLY A 501 30.47 -19.04 -6.29
N PRO A 502 29.96 -18.42 -7.38
CA PRO A 502 30.69 -17.42 -8.15
C PRO A 502 30.93 -16.10 -7.40
N LYS A 503 30.08 -15.75 -6.42
CA LYS A 503 30.23 -14.51 -5.63
C LYS A 503 31.39 -14.58 -4.63
N TYR A 504 31.67 -15.77 -4.10
CA TYR A 504 32.71 -15.99 -3.08
C TYR A 504 33.62 -17.17 -3.42
N PRO A 505 34.40 -17.10 -4.52
CA PRO A 505 35.10 -18.26 -5.06
C PRO A 505 36.20 -18.81 -4.15
N GLN A 506 36.95 -17.94 -3.45
CA GLN A 506 38.04 -18.34 -2.57
C GLN A 506 37.54 -19.06 -1.31
N GLU A 507 36.49 -18.53 -0.69
CA GLU A 507 35.86 -19.15 0.48
C GLU A 507 35.23 -20.48 0.10
N PHE A 508 34.49 -20.54 -1.00
CA PHE A 508 33.88 -21.77 -1.49
C PHE A 508 34.93 -22.85 -1.79
N LYS A 509 36.05 -22.49 -2.44
CA LYS A 509 37.16 -23.40 -2.72
C LYS A 509 37.78 -23.95 -1.43
N THR A 510 38.01 -23.08 -0.43
CA THR A 510 38.56 -23.47 0.87
C THR A 510 37.64 -24.45 1.59
N MET A 511 36.33 -24.19 1.60
CA MET A 511 35.36 -25.09 2.22
C MET A 511 35.26 -26.45 1.53
N MET A 512 35.30 -26.47 0.19
CA MET A 512 35.30 -27.71 -0.59
C MET A 512 36.59 -28.52 -0.42
N GLN A 513 37.72 -27.88 -0.11
CA GLN A 513 38.97 -28.55 0.23
C GLN A 513 38.94 -29.15 1.64
N GLN A 514 38.31 -28.47 2.61
CA GLN A 514 38.19 -28.95 3.98
C GLN A 514 37.20 -30.11 4.16
N SER A 515 36.26 -30.29 3.22
CA SER A 515 35.21 -31.31 3.32
C SER A 515 34.95 -32.01 1.96
N PRO A 516 35.69 -33.11 1.65
CA PRO A 516 35.57 -33.80 0.36
C PRO A 516 34.18 -34.42 0.15
N ASP A 517 33.48 -34.79 1.22
CA ASP A 517 32.12 -35.36 1.15
C ASP A 517 31.06 -34.35 0.69
N LEU A 518 31.19 -33.08 1.08
CA LEU A 518 30.28 -32.02 0.65
C LEU A 518 30.53 -31.66 -0.81
N ARG A 519 31.80 -31.70 -1.23
CA ARG A 519 32.22 -31.47 -2.61
C ARG A 519 31.66 -32.53 -3.56
N THR A 520 31.83 -33.80 -3.25
CA THR A 520 31.31 -34.91 -4.07
C THR A 520 29.78 -34.85 -4.20
N LYS A 521 29.07 -34.56 -3.11
CA LYS A 521 27.62 -34.33 -3.11
C LYS A 521 27.18 -33.21 -4.05
N LEU A 522 27.86 -32.08 -3.99
CA LEU A 522 27.57 -30.95 -4.86
C LEU A 522 27.86 -31.26 -6.33
N GLU A 523 29.02 -31.86 -6.63
CA GLU A 523 29.40 -32.23 -8.00
C GLU A 523 28.40 -33.23 -8.60
N ASN A 524 27.95 -34.21 -7.82
CA ASN A 524 26.93 -35.18 -8.25
C ASN A 524 25.58 -34.50 -8.53
N ALA A 525 25.14 -33.59 -7.66
CA ALA A 525 23.89 -32.87 -7.84
C ALA A 525 23.95 -31.91 -9.05
N VAL A 526 25.09 -31.25 -9.30
CA VAL A 526 25.29 -30.39 -10.47
C VAL A 526 25.30 -31.19 -11.77
N LYS A 527 26.01 -32.34 -11.82
CA LYS A 527 26.01 -33.23 -12.99
C LYS A 527 24.59 -33.75 -13.29
N ALA A 528 23.86 -34.19 -12.27
CA ALA A 528 22.48 -34.65 -12.42
C ALA A 528 21.55 -33.54 -12.97
N ASN A 529 21.74 -32.29 -12.53
CA ASN A 529 21.00 -31.13 -13.02
C ASN A 529 21.34 -30.79 -14.49
N GLN A 530 22.63 -30.87 -14.88
CA GLN A 530 23.07 -30.64 -16.26
C GLN A 530 22.49 -31.69 -17.22
N ILE A 531 22.50 -32.97 -16.83
CA ILE A 531 21.89 -34.07 -17.61
C ILE A 531 20.38 -33.84 -17.74
N SER A 532 19.71 -33.46 -16.66
CA SER A 532 18.27 -33.18 -16.67
C SER A 532 17.90 -31.99 -17.54
N ARG A 533 18.72 -30.93 -17.58
CA ARG A 533 18.52 -29.77 -18.47
C ARG A 533 18.77 -30.13 -19.94
N SER A 534 19.81 -30.91 -20.22
CA SER A 534 20.10 -31.41 -21.57
C SER A 534 18.96 -32.30 -22.10
N ASN A 535 18.42 -33.21 -21.28
CA ASN A 535 17.28 -34.05 -21.63
C ASN A 535 15.97 -33.26 -21.82
N LYS A 536 15.78 -32.14 -21.11
CA LYS A 536 14.65 -31.23 -21.33
C LYS A 536 14.78 -30.38 -22.60
N GLN A 537 16.01 -30.04 -23.01
CA GLN A 537 16.28 -29.33 -24.27
C GLN A 537 16.26 -30.24 -25.51
N SER A 538 16.44 -31.56 -25.32
CA SER A 538 16.39 -32.56 -26.39
C SER A 538 15.03 -33.26 -26.53
N GLN A 539 14.01 -32.87 -25.74
CA GLN A 539 12.62 -33.23 -26.03
C GLN A 539 12.01 -32.22 -27.01
N PRO A 540 11.67 -32.62 -28.25
CA PRO A 540 10.79 -31.80 -29.08
C PRO A 540 9.44 -31.67 -28.35
N GLN A 541 8.84 -30.49 -28.39
CA GLN A 541 7.46 -30.29 -27.97
C GLN A 541 6.60 -31.38 -28.62
N ARG A 542 6.07 -32.31 -27.82
CA ARG A 542 4.97 -33.14 -28.29
C ARG A 542 3.81 -32.17 -28.56
N PRO A 543 3.23 -32.16 -29.77
CA PRO A 543 1.98 -31.44 -29.98
C PRO A 543 0.97 -32.00 -28.99
N VAL A 544 0.31 -31.08 -28.28
CA VAL A 544 -0.92 -31.37 -27.54
C VAL A 544 -1.83 -32.09 -28.52
N PHE A 545 -2.26 -33.29 -28.15
CA PHE A 545 -3.23 -34.06 -28.91
C PHE A 545 -4.54 -33.25 -28.87
N GLU A 546 -4.77 -32.45 -29.90
CA GLU A 546 -6.10 -32.00 -30.27
C GLU A 546 -6.95 -33.26 -30.45
N SER A 547 -7.83 -33.50 -29.49
CA SER A 547 -8.98 -34.37 -29.66
C SER A 547 -9.73 -33.91 -30.90
N ARG A 548 -9.58 -34.66 -32.00
CA ARG A 548 -10.41 -34.53 -33.20
C ARG A 548 -11.87 -34.41 -32.77
N PRO A 549 -12.63 -33.42 -33.24
CA PRO A 549 -14.07 -33.42 -33.01
C PRO A 549 -14.66 -34.64 -33.72
N ALA A 550 -15.47 -35.39 -32.98
CA ALA A 550 -16.28 -36.47 -33.52
C ALA A 550 -17.14 -35.93 -34.68
N LYS A 551 -17.09 -36.61 -35.83
CA LYS A 551 -18.00 -36.38 -36.95
C LYS A 551 -19.45 -36.37 -36.43
N PRO A 552 -20.25 -35.32 -36.71
CA PRO A 552 -21.67 -35.40 -36.45
C PRO A 552 -22.32 -36.40 -37.42
N THR A 553 -23.00 -37.39 -36.85
CA THR A 553 -23.79 -38.40 -37.56
C THR A 553 -25.13 -37.82 -37.97
N ILE A 554 -25.18 -37.08 -39.09
CA ILE A 554 -26.41 -36.87 -39.87
C ILE A 554 -26.01 -36.87 -41.35
N GLN A 555 -26.38 -37.92 -42.09
CA GLN A 555 -26.29 -37.96 -43.55
C GLN A 555 -27.62 -37.44 -44.12
N LEU A 556 -27.58 -36.31 -44.83
CA LEU A 556 -28.66 -35.93 -45.76
C LEU A 556 -28.50 -36.75 -47.05
N LYS A 557 -29.54 -37.49 -47.45
CA LYS A 557 -29.58 -38.31 -48.68
C LYS A 557 -30.05 -37.53 -49.91
N THR A 558 -29.57 -36.32 -50.13
CA THR A 558 -29.89 -35.57 -51.35
C THR A 558 -28.70 -34.73 -51.78
N ASP A 559 -28.07 -35.17 -52.88
CA ASP A 559 -27.10 -34.40 -53.66
C ASP A 559 -27.82 -33.27 -54.40
N PHE A 560 -27.34 -32.03 -54.27
CA PHE A 560 -27.83 -30.85 -55.00
C PHE A 560 -26.79 -30.32 -55.99
N SER A 561 -25.95 -31.21 -56.53
CA SER A 561 -24.84 -30.87 -57.43
C SER A 561 -25.26 -30.35 -58.81
N ASP A 562 -26.56 -30.33 -59.14
CA ASP A 562 -27.08 -29.92 -60.46
C ASP A 562 -28.04 -28.72 -60.39
N PHE A 563 -27.68 -27.66 -59.66
CA PHE A 563 -28.27 -26.34 -59.90
C PHE A 563 -27.18 -25.33 -60.21
N ARG A 564 -27.10 -24.98 -61.50
CA ARG A 564 -26.31 -23.88 -62.06
C ARG A 564 -27.16 -22.63 -62.19
#